data_AF-A0A1N7NA84-F1
#
_entry.id   AF-A0A1N7NA84-F1
#
_cell.length_a   1.000
_cell.length_b   1.000
_cell.length_c   1.000
_cell.angle_alpha   90.00
_cell.angle_beta   90.00
_cell.angle_gamma   90.00
#
_symmetry.space_group_name_H-M   'P 1'
#
loop_
_entity.id
_entity.type
_entity.pdbx_description
1 polymer ?
#
loop_
_entity_poly.entity_id
_entity_poly.type
_entity_poly.pdbx_seq_one_letter_code
_entity_poly.pdbx_strand_id
1 'polypeptide(L)'
;MPQQPDYSTLFFLNPLPSWVYDLNTFEFLEVNDAAVKHYGYTREEFLNMNLKDIRPASELPKLKKAIQKAKKSTGNLTFGEFIHLKKIKVSY
;
A
#
# COMPACT_ATOMS: atom_id res chain seq x y z
N MET A 1 9.34 16.36 28.33
CA MET A 1 9.42 16.55 26.86
C MET A 1 8.37 15.63 26.25
N PRO A 2 7.42 16.13 25.43
CA PRO A 2 6.49 15.22 24.76
C PRO A 2 7.29 14.37 23.79
N GLN A 3 7.29 13.04 23.98
CA GLN A 3 7.81 12.12 22.97
C GLN A 3 6.97 12.34 21.72
N GLN A 4 7.63 12.70 20.62
CA GLN A 4 7.02 12.70 19.29
C GLN A 4 6.22 11.40 19.15
N PRO A 5 4.97 11.42 18.69
CA PRO A 5 4.22 10.19 18.49
C PRO A 5 5.06 9.30 17.57
N ASP A 6 5.42 8.12 18.06
CA ASP A 6 6.21 7.16 17.30
C ASP A 6 5.50 6.91 15.96
N TYR A 7 6.19 7.21 14.86
CA TYR A 7 5.68 7.04 13.50
C TYR A 7 5.12 5.64 13.29
N SER A 8 5.72 4.64 13.93
CA SER A 8 5.28 3.25 13.90
C SER A 8 3.88 3.13 14.51
N THR A 9 3.68 3.69 15.70
CA THR A 9 2.39 3.68 16.40
C THR A 9 1.28 4.36 15.58
N LEU A 10 1.54 5.54 15.01
CA LEU A 10 0.55 6.24 14.18
C LEU A 10 0.20 5.48 12.90
N PHE A 11 1.19 4.85 12.26
CA PHE A 11 0.99 4.07 11.05
C PHE A 11 0.18 2.78 11.32
N PHE A 12 0.53 2.04 12.36
CA PHE A 12 -0.14 0.79 12.71
C PHE A 12 -1.56 1.01 13.23
N LEU A 13 -1.81 2.10 13.96
CA LEU A 13 -3.13 2.44 14.49
C LEU A 13 -4.03 3.18 13.50
N ASN A 14 -3.53 3.57 12.32
CA ASN A 14 -4.33 4.25 11.32
C ASN A 14 -5.51 3.34 10.88
N PRO A 15 -6.78 3.78 11.02
CA PRO A 15 -7.94 2.98 10.61
C PRO A 15 -8.03 2.79 9.09
N LEU A 16 -7.28 3.58 8.31
CA LEU A 16 -7.25 3.47 6.85
C LEU A 16 -6.15 2.51 6.38
N PRO A 17 -6.43 1.65 5.40
CA PRO A 17 -5.43 0.81 4.75
C PRO A 17 -4.24 1.63 4.25
N SER A 18 -3.04 1.36 4.78
CA SER A 18 -1.81 2.07 4.46
C SER A 18 -0.63 1.11 4.32
N TRP A 19 0.29 1.44 3.43
CA TRP A 19 1.51 0.67 3.18
C TRP A 19 2.65 1.57 2.72
N VAL A 20 3.87 1.12 2.97
CA VAL A 20 5.12 1.67 2.43
C VAL A 20 5.65 0.69 1.40
N TYR A 21 6.14 1.20 0.27
CA TYR A 21 6.65 0.36 -0.81
C TYR A 21 7.87 1.00 -1.47
N ASP A 22 8.73 0.16 -2.06
CA ASP A 22 9.90 0.62 -2.81
C ASP A 22 9.49 1.14 -4.19
N LEU A 23 9.97 2.33 -4.56
CA LEU A 23 9.59 2.99 -5.82
C LEU A 23 10.25 2.37 -7.06
N ASN A 24 11.21 1.45 -6.90
CA ASN A 24 11.92 0.78 -7.99
C ASN A 24 11.43 -0.66 -8.17
N THR A 25 11.33 -1.44 -7.10
CA THR A 25 10.89 -2.85 -7.14
C THR A 25 9.37 -3.00 -7.02
N PHE A 26 8.69 -1.99 -6.44
CA PHE A 26 7.27 -2.00 -6.07
C PHE A 26 6.94 -2.97 -4.93
N GLU A 27 7.94 -3.53 -4.25
CA GLU A 27 7.75 -4.43 -3.11
C GLU A 27 7.21 -3.66 -1.91
N PHE A 28 6.34 -4.31 -1.14
CA PHE A 28 5.87 -3.74 0.11
C PHE A 28 6.97 -3.86 1.17
N LEU A 29 7.32 -2.73 1.78
CA LEU A 29 8.27 -2.67 2.88
C LEU A 29 7.55 -2.74 4.22
N GLU A 30 6.39 -2.09 4.33
CA GLU A 30 5.57 -2.06 5.53
C GLU A 30 4.09 -2.01 5.17
N VAL A 31 3.25 -2.63 6.00
CA VAL A 31 1.79 -2.64 5.83
C VAL A 31 1.12 -2.59 7.21
N ASN A 32 0.05 -1.80 7.32
CA ASN A 32 -0.68 -1.68 8.57
C ASN A 32 -1.80 -2.73 8.71
N ASP A 33 -2.30 -2.88 9.94
CA ASP A 33 -3.34 -3.87 10.27
C ASP A 33 -4.64 -3.61 9.52
N ALA A 34 -4.95 -2.34 9.23
CA ALA A 34 -6.13 -1.97 8.45
C ALA A 34 -6.05 -2.52 7.02
N ALA A 35 -4.88 -2.48 6.38
CA ALA A 35 -4.67 -3.05 5.05
C ALA A 35 -4.76 -4.59 5.08
N VAL A 36 -4.11 -5.25 6.03
CA VAL A 36 -4.22 -6.71 6.24
C VAL A 36 -5.68 -7.14 6.32
N LYS A 37 -6.48 -6.47 7.16
CA LYS A 37 -7.92 -6.74 7.32
C LYS A 37 -8.72 -6.43 6.05
N HIS A 38 -8.41 -5.33 5.37
CA HIS A 38 -9.16 -4.85 4.22
C HIS A 38 -8.96 -5.69 2.96
N TYR A 39 -7.74 -6.16 2.73
CA TYR A 39 -7.37 -6.95 1.54
C TYR A 39 -7.40 -8.46 1.81
N GLY A 40 -7.34 -8.88 3.07
CA GLY A 40 -7.43 -10.28 3.47
C GLY A 40 -6.14 -11.08 3.34
N TYR A 41 -5.02 -10.42 3.04
CA TYR A 41 -3.67 -11.01 3.09
C TYR A 41 -3.07 -10.80 4.46
N THR A 42 -2.28 -11.77 4.92
CA THR A 42 -1.42 -11.60 6.09
C THR A 42 -0.32 -10.57 5.81
N ARG A 43 0.31 -10.06 6.87
CA ARG A 43 1.46 -9.15 6.72
C ARG A 43 2.60 -9.81 5.95
N GLU A 44 2.90 -11.07 6.24
CA GLU A 44 3.95 -11.84 5.56
C GLU A 44 3.64 -12.01 4.06
N GLU A 45 2.39 -12.29 3.70
CA GLU A 45 1.96 -12.33 2.29
C GLU A 45 2.17 -10.98 1.63
N PHE A 46 1.76 -9.88 2.27
CA PHE A 46 1.98 -8.54 1.75
C PHE A 46 3.46 -8.24 1.51
N LEU A 47 4.34 -8.55 2.46
CA LEU A 47 5.78 -8.30 2.34
C LEU A 47 6.46 -9.15 1.24
N ASN A 48 5.87 -10.29 0.86
CA ASN A 48 6.32 -11.11 -0.26
C ASN A 48 5.63 -10.73 -1.60
N MET A 49 4.70 -9.78 -1.58
CA MET A 49 3.99 -9.28 -2.75
C MET A 49 4.55 -7.93 -3.20
N ASN A 50 4.10 -7.49 -4.36
CA ASN A 50 4.37 -6.16 -4.87
C ASN A 50 3.07 -5.41 -5.16
N LEU A 51 3.17 -4.09 -5.32
CA LEU A 51 2.06 -3.18 -5.55
C LEU A 51 1.21 -3.52 -6.79
N LYS A 52 1.74 -4.27 -7.76
CA LYS A 52 1.04 -4.67 -8.99
C LYS A 52 0.12 -5.86 -8.72
N ASP A 53 0.45 -6.71 -7.76
CA ASP A 53 -0.29 -7.94 -7.47
C ASP A 53 -1.68 -7.64 -6.88
N ILE A 54 -1.82 -6.49 -6.20
CA ILE A 54 -3.11 -6.00 -5.69
C ILE A 54 -3.88 -5.16 -6.71
N ARG A 55 -3.48 -5.15 -7.99
CA ARG A 55 -4.12 -4.35 -9.04
C ARG A 55 -4.46 -5.19 -10.28
N PRO A 56 -5.55 -4.86 -10.99
CA PRO A 56 -5.81 -5.47 -12.29
C PRO A 56 -4.75 -5.02 -13.30
N ALA A 57 -4.42 -5.90 -14.25
CA ALA A 57 -3.42 -5.64 -15.29
C ALA A 57 -3.70 -4.36 -16.10
N SER A 58 -4.98 -4.02 -16.28
CA SER A 58 -5.45 -2.81 -16.97
C SER A 58 -5.04 -1.51 -16.28
N GLU A 59 -4.84 -1.52 -14.95
CA GLU A 59 -4.48 -0.32 -14.17
C GLU A 59 -2.96 -0.15 -14.01
N LEU A 60 -2.14 -1.12 -14.42
CA LEU A 60 -0.68 -1.03 -14.32
C LEU A 60 -0.07 0.16 -15.08
N PRO A 61 -0.53 0.53 -16.29
CA PRO A 61 -0.04 1.72 -16.98
C PRO A 61 -0.31 3.01 -16.18
N LYS A 62 -1.49 3.10 -15.55
CA LYS A 62 -1.86 4.24 -14.70
C LYS A 62 -1.00 4.31 -13.45
N LEU A 63 -0.73 3.17 -12.82
CA LEU A 63 0.18 3.07 -11.69
C LEU A 63 1.59 3.57 -12.05
N LYS A 64 2.15 3.11 -13.17
CA LYS A 64 3.49 3.54 -13.62
C LYS A 64 3.57 5.05 -13.83
N LYS A 65 2.54 5.65 -14.44
CA LYS A 65 2.45 7.11 -14.61
C LYS A 65 2.40 7.85 -13.27
N ALA A 66 1.60 7.37 -12.33
CA ALA A 66 1.51 7.91 -10.99
C ALA A 66 2.87 7.90 -10.27
N ILE A 67 3.59 6.77 -10.33
CA ILE A 67 4.89 6.63 -9.67
C ILE A 67 5.97 7.45 -10.36
N GLN A 68 5.93 7.58 -11.69
CA GLN A 68 6.85 8.46 -12.41
C GLN A 68 6.65 9.93 -11.99
N LYS A 69 5.41 10.35 -11.76
CA LYS A 69 5.11 11.68 -11.18
C LYS A 69 5.66 11.77 -9.76
N ALA A 70 5.51 10.73 -8.95
CA ALA A 70 6.05 10.68 -7.60
C ALA A 70 7.57 10.80 -7.53
N LYS A 71 8.31 10.16 -8.44
CA LYS A 71 9.77 10.29 -8.50
C LYS A 71 10.24 11.71 -8.81
N LYS A 72 9.39 12.55 -9.42
CA LYS A 72 9.72 13.93 -9.82
C LYS A 72 9.21 14.99 -8.82
N SER A 73 8.55 14.60 -7.74
CA SER A 73 7.91 15.53 -6.82
C SER A 73 8.06 15.05 -5.38
N THR A 74 8.39 15.96 -4.47
CA THR A 74 8.50 15.67 -3.04
C THR A 74 7.25 16.18 -2.32
N GLY A 75 6.78 15.43 -1.31
CA GLY A 75 5.63 15.80 -0.49
C GLY A 75 4.37 14.96 -0.77
N ASN A 76 3.22 15.46 -0.30
CA ASN A 76 1.95 14.74 -0.41
C ASN A 76 1.46 14.73 -1.86
N LEU A 77 1.24 13.54 -2.40
CA LEU A 77 0.77 13.33 -3.76
C LEU A 77 -0.52 12.53 -3.75
N THR A 78 -1.54 13.07 -4.41
CA THR A 78 -2.81 12.38 -4.63
C THR A 78 -2.78 11.77 -6.04
N PHE A 79 -2.93 10.45 -6.12
CA PHE A 79 -2.87 9.72 -7.38
C PHE A 79 -4.25 9.45 -8.00
N GLY A 80 -5.33 9.93 -7.37
CA GLY A 80 -6.71 9.70 -7.78
C GLY A 80 -7.20 8.30 -7.39
N GLU A 81 -8.28 7.85 -8.03
CA GLU A 81 -8.90 6.55 -7.76
C GLU A 81 -8.13 5.43 -8.45
N PHE A 82 -7.97 4.28 -7.78
CA PHE A 82 -7.40 3.06 -8.35
C PHE A 82 -8.30 1.87 -8.05
N ILE A 83 -8.38 0.95 -8.99
CA ILE A 83 -9.04 -0.34 -8.78
C ILE A 83 -8.04 -1.29 -8.15
N HIS A 84 -8.40 -1.89 -7.01
CA HIS A 84 -7.57 -2.89 -6.33
C HIS A 84 -8.28 -4.24 -6.24
N LEU A 85 -7.49 -5.30 -6.35
CA LEU A 85 -7.91 -6.69 -6.15
C LEU A 85 -7.71 -7.07 -4.68
N LYS A 86 -8.64 -7.87 -4.15
CA LYS A 86 -8.59 -8.42 -2.79
C LYS A 86 -8.43 -9.93 -2.85
N LYS A 87 -7.90 -10.52 -1.79
CA LYS A 87 -7.89 -11.99 -1.64
C LYS A 87 -9.33 -12.47 -1.61
N ILE A 88 -9.72 -13.31 -2.57
CA ILE A 88 -11.03 -13.93 -2.57
C ILE A 88 -11.08 -14.90 -1.40
N LYS A 89 -11.85 -14.57 -0.35
CA LYS A 89 -12.19 -15.53 0.69
C LYS A 89 -13.30 -16.41 0.15
N VAL A 90 -12.96 -17.63 -0.26
CA VAL A 90 -13.97 -18.66 -0.51
C VAL A 90 -14.47 -19.13 0.85
N SER A 91 -15.64 -18.67 1.26
CA SER A 91 -16.39 -19.23 2.38
C SER A 91 -16.96 -20.58 1.91
N TYR A 92 -16.61 -21.67 2.60
CA TYR A 92 -17.25 -22.98 2.44
C TYR A 92 -18.56 -23.04 3.23
#